data_AF-A0A960CM16-F1
#
_entry.id   AF-A0A960CM16-F1
#
_cell.length_a   1.000
_cell.length_b   1.000
_cell.length_c   1.000
_cell.angle_alpha   90.00
_cell.angle_beta   90.00
_cell.angle_gamma   90.00
#
_symmetry.space_group_name_H-M   'P 1'
#
loop_
_entity.id
_entity.type
_entity.pdbx_description
1 polymer ?
#
loop_
_entity_poly.entity_id
_entity_poly.type
_entity_poly.pdbx_seq_one_letter_code
_entity_poly.pdbx_strand_id
1 'polypeptide(L)'
;SALLPMGGAVSGVAGPNWLLIGDAAACVNPLNGEGIDYGLETGRLAASMLGAPDLAAAWPALLADHYARGFSVARRLGLLLTLPRFLPLTGPVAMRSRRLMGLAVRVMGNLVTDEDADWVAKVWRSAGYGSRILDRRKPFS
;
A
#
# COMPACT_ATOMS: atom_id res chain seq x y z
N SER A 1 -13.06 -12.99 -13.04
CA SER A 1 -11.99 -12.85 -12.03
C SER A 1 -12.34 -11.74 -11.08
N ALA A 2 -12.58 -12.04 -9.80
CA ALA A 2 -12.79 -11.01 -8.79
C ALA A 2 -11.50 -10.19 -8.66
N LEU A 3 -11.59 -8.87 -8.78
CA LEU A 3 -10.47 -7.98 -8.51
C LEU A 3 -10.01 -8.24 -7.09
N LEU A 4 -8.77 -8.73 -6.93
CA LEU A 4 -8.13 -8.79 -5.63
C LEU A 4 -8.20 -7.38 -5.04
N PRO A 5 -8.82 -7.19 -3.86
CA PRO A 5 -8.78 -5.91 -3.21
C PRO A 5 -7.34 -5.69 -2.78
N MET A 6 -6.62 -4.85 -3.53
CA MET A 6 -5.21 -4.60 -3.31
C MET A 6 -5.02 -3.34 -2.46
N GLY A 7 -4.12 -3.43 -1.49
CA GLY A 7 -3.67 -2.28 -0.71
C GLY A 7 -4.69 -1.77 0.33
N GLY A 8 -5.43 -2.63 1.02
CA GLY A 8 -6.35 -2.17 2.06
C GLY A 8 -7.55 -1.37 1.52
N ALA A 9 -8.04 -1.74 0.32
CA ALA A 9 -9.26 -1.19 -0.26
C ALA A 9 -10.56 -1.76 0.37
N VAL A 10 -10.44 -2.54 1.45
CA VAL A 10 -11.57 -3.22 2.11
C VAL A 10 -11.88 -2.51 3.42
N SER A 11 -13.14 -2.12 3.55
CA SER A 11 -13.77 -1.63 4.78
C SER A 11 -14.36 -2.81 5.56
N GLY A 12 -14.42 -2.73 6.90
CA GLY A 12 -15.01 -3.79 7.72
C GLY A 12 -14.09 -5.00 7.95
N VAL A 13 -12.79 -4.76 8.15
CA VAL A 13 -11.79 -5.81 8.41
C VAL A 13 -11.77 -6.31 9.87
N ALA A 14 -12.62 -5.77 10.73
CA ALA A 14 -12.81 -6.24 12.11
C ALA A 14 -14.23 -5.93 12.62
N GLY A 15 -14.62 -6.68 13.66
CA GLY A 15 -15.81 -6.47 14.46
C GLY A 15 -15.50 -6.54 15.96
N PRO A 16 -16.53 -6.61 16.83
CA PRO A 16 -16.34 -6.50 18.28
C PRO A 16 -15.38 -7.53 18.89
N ASN A 17 -15.29 -8.73 18.31
CA ASN A 17 -14.51 -9.85 18.82
C ASN A 17 -13.78 -10.65 17.73
N TRP A 18 -13.70 -10.11 16.51
CA TRP A 18 -13.05 -10.77 15.39
C TRP A 18 -12.31 -9.74 14.54
N LEU A 19 -11.30 -10.22 13.82
CA LEU A 19 -10.54 -9.44 12.85
C LEU A 19 -10.14 -10.36 11.69
N LEU A 20 -9.88 -9.77 10.52
CA LEU A 20 -9.35 -10.47 9.35
C LEU A 20 -7.86 -10.17 9.22
N ILE A 21 -7.12 -11.15 8.69
CA ILE A 21 -5.68 -11.04 8.43
C ILE A 21 -5.34 -11.49 7.00
N GLY A 22 -4.15 -11.13 6.51
CA GLY A 22 -3.66 -11.50 5.19
C GLY A 22 -4.60 -11.12 4.05
N ASP A 23 -4.78 -12.04 3.10
CA ASP A 23 -5.63 -11.84 1.91
C ASP A 23 -7.09 -11.52 2.27
N ALA A 24 -7.61 -12.07 3.37
CA ALA A 24 -8.95 -11.77 3.85
C ALA A 24 -9.12 -10.30 4.28
N ALA A 25 -8.02 -9.66 4.71
CA ALA A 25 -7.98 -8.24 5.05
C ALA A 25 -7.48 -7.34 3.91
N ALA A 26 -7.29 -7.89 2.69
CA ALA A 26 -6.71 -7.16 1.56
C ALA A 26 -5.29 -6.64 1.79
N CYS A 27 -4.54 -7.34 2.65
CA CYS A 27 -3.13 -7.11 2.89
C CYS A 27 -2.32 -7.85 1.83
N VAL A 28 -2.36 -7.36 0.60
CA VAL A 28 -1.61 -7.89 -0.54
C VAL A 28 -0.82 -6.77 -1.19
N ASN A 29 0.44 -7.02 -1.51
CA ASN A 29 1.28 -6.04 -2.21
C ASN A 29 0.75 -5.83 -3.65
N PRO A 30 0.40 -4.58 -4.02
CA PRO A 30 -0.20 -4.29 -5.32
C PRO A 30 0.76 -4.45 -6.52
N LEU A 31 2.06 -4.67 -6.29
CA LEU A 31 3.07 -4.76 -7.35
C LEU A 31 3.46 -6.19 -7.70
N ASN A 32 3.77 -7.02 -6.69
CA ASN A 32 4.20 -8.40 -6.90
C ASN A 32 3.07 -9.42 -6.62
N GLY A 33 1.97 -8.99 -6.00
CA GLY A 33 0.87 -9.89 -5.63
C GLY A 33 1.19 -10.83 -4.47
N GLU A 34 2.26 -10.55 -3.71
CA GLU A 34 2.67 -11.37 -2.58
C GLU A 34 1.79 -11.08 -1.36
N GLY A 35 1.15 -12.14 -0.84
CA GLY A 35 0.31 -12.09 0.36
C GLY A 35 0.87 -12.87 1.55
N ILE A 36 1.89 -13.71 1.35
CA ILE A 36 2.41 -14.62 2.40
C ILE A 36 3.06 -13.81 3.54
N ASP A 37 3.98 -12.91 3.22
CA ASP A 37 4.65 -12.06 4.21
C ASP A 37 3.65 -11.20 4.98
N TYR A 38 2.68 -10.62 4.28
CA TYR A 38 1.61 -9.84 4.90
C TYR A 38 0.71 -10.70 5.78
N GLY A 39 0.42 -11.94 5.39
CA GLY A 39 -0.32 -12.89 6.22
C GLY A 39 0.40 -13.20 7.53
N LEU A 40 1.71 -13.46 7.47
CA LEU A 40 2.53 -13.70 8.65
C LEU A 40 2.65 -12.45 9.55
N GLU A 41 2.89 -11.29 8.96
CA GLU A 41 3.03 -10.03 9.69
C GLU A 41 1.72 -9.60 10.34
N THR A 42 0.61 -9.62 9.60
CA THR A 42 -0.72 -9.31 10.15
C THR A 42 -1.16 -10.34 11.19
N GLY A 43 -0.80 -11.62 11.04
CA GLY A 43 -1.02 -12.64 12.07
C GLY A 43 -0.29 -12.31 13.38
N ARG A 44 0.96 -11.84 13.31
CA ARG A 44 1.73 -11.40 14.48
C ARG A 44 1.10 -10.16 15.14
N LEU A 45 0.67 -9.18 14.34
CA LEU A 45 0.00 -7.97 14.83
C LEU A 45 -1.34 -8.32 15.51
N ALA A 46 -2.14 -9.18 14.87
CA ALA A 46 -3.40 -9.66 15.44
C ALA A 46 -3.21 -10.36 16.79
N ALA A 47 -2.18 -11.21 16.92
CA ALA A 47 -1.86 -11.86 18.18
C ALA A 47 -1.52 -10.86 19.30
N SER A 48 -0.88 -9.73 18.97
CA SER A 48 -0.57 -8.67 19.95
C SER A 48 -1.80 -7.88 20.43
N MET A 49 -2.93 -8.00 19.73
CA MET A 49 -4.17 -7.32 20.06
C MET A 49 -5.20 -8.20 20.78
N LEU A 50 -4.85 -9.46 21.05
CA LEU A 50 -5.70 -10.35 21.84
C LEU A 50 -5.93 -9.75 23.23
N GLY A 51 -7.20 -9.59 23.60
CA GLY A 51 -7.61 -8.94 24.86
C GLY A 51 -7.86 -7.43 24.75
N ALA A 52 -7.69 -6.83 23.57
CA ALA A 52 -8.15 -5.46 23.35
C ALA A 52 -9.69 -5.37 23.45
N PRO A 53 -10.25 -4.33 24.08
CA PRO A 53 -11.68 -4.23 24.34
C PRO A 53 -12.52 -3.92 23.09
N ASP A 54 -11.94 -3.28 22.07
CA ASP A 54 -12.61 -2.96 20.81
C ASP A 54 -11.66 -3.17 19.63
N LEU A 55 -11.80 -4.32 18.98
CA LEU A 55 -11.05 -4.66 17.77
C LEU A 55 -11.62 -3.97 16.52
N ALA A 56 -12.89 -3.58 16.53
CA ALA A 56 -13.56 -2.99 15.37
C ALA A 56 -12.94 -1.64 14.98
N ALA A 57 -12.56 -0.83 15.98
CA ALA A 57 -11.85 0.43 15.77
C ALA A 57 -10.33 0.28 15.77
N ALA A 58 -9.79 -0.53 16.68
CA ALA A 58 -8.34 -0.60 16.88
C ALA A 58 -7.62 -1.31 15.72
N TRP A 59 -8.22 -2.37 15.14
CA TRP A 59 -7.58 -3.13 14.07
C TRP A 59 -7.43 -2.34 12.76
N PRO A 60 -8.48 -1.68 12.23
CA PRO A 60 -8.33 -0.83 11.05
C PRO A 60 -7.35 0.33 11.27
N ALA A 61 -7.34 0.92 12.47
CA ALA A 61 -6.42 2.01 12.79
C ALA A 61 -4.96 1.56 12.77
N LEU A 62 -4.66 0.39 13.33
CA LEU A 62 -3.32 -0.19 13.33
C LEU A 62 -2.87 -0.59 11.91
N LEU A 63 -3.75 -1.21 11.13
CA LEU A 63 -3.46 -1.52 9.72
C LEU A 63 -3.23 -0.26 8.89
N ALA A 64 -4.00 0.81 9.15
CA ALA A 64 -3.82 2.09 8.48
C ALA A 64 -2.46 2.72 8.84
N ASP A 65 -2.09 2.73 10.11
CA ASP A 65 -0.80 3.28 10.55
C ASP A 65 0.39 2.51 9.93
N HIS A 66 0.31 1.18 9.93
CA HIS A 66 1.38 0.30 9.48
C HIS A 66 1.50 0.22 7.95
N TYR A 67 0.37 0.17 7.23
CA TYR A 67 0.37 -0.14 5.79
C TYR A 67 -0.12 0.98 4.88
N ALA A 68 -0.85 2.01 5.36
CA ALA A 68 -1.46 3.00 4.46
C ALA A 68 -0.44 3.74 3.60
N ARG A 69 0.75 4.01 4.15
CA ARG A 69 1.83 4.70 3.43
C ARG A 69 2.43 3.84 2.31
N GLY A 70 2.89 2.63 2.64
CA GLY A 70 3.46 1.70 1.66
C GLY A 70 2.45 1.34 0.56
N PHE A 71 1.21 1.04 0.93
CA PHE A 71 0.15 0.70 -0.01
C PHE A 71 -0.29 1.87 -0.89
N SER A 72 -0.25 3.11 -0.40
CA SER A 72 -0.52 4.31 -1.21
C SER A 72 0.53 4.48 -2.31
N VAL A 73 1.82 4.35 -1.96
CA VAL A 73 2.93 4.43 -2.92
C VAL A 73 2.85 3.31 -3.95
N ALA A 74 2.68 2.06 -3.48
CA ALA A 74 2.66 0.90 -4.35
C ALA A 74 1.45 0.90 -5.30
N ARG A 75 0.25 1.35 -4.86
CA ARG A 75 -0.90 1.56 -5.76
C ARG A 75 -0.62 2.59 -6.85
N ARG A 76 -0.04 3.74 -6.48
CA ARG A 76 0.26 4.83 -7.42
C ARG A 76 1.29 4.41 -8.45
N LEU A 77 2.33 3.69 -8.03
CA LEU A 77 3.33 3.12 -8.93
C LEU A 77 2.73 2.04 -9.82
N GLY A 78 1.92 1.13 -9.27
CA GLY A 78 1.20 0.11 -10.04
C GLY A 78 0.33 0.70 -11.13
N LEU A 79 -0.39 1.79 -10.84
CA LEU A 79 -1.22 2.50 -11.82
C LEU A 79 -0.40 3.18 -12.93
N LEU A 80 0.83 3.60 -12.66
CA LEU A 80 1.71 4.12 -13.71
C LEU A 80 2.22 3.01 -14.63
N LEU A 81 2.43 1.79 -14.10
CA LEU A 81 2.87 0.65 -14.89
C LEU A 81 1.80 0.14 -15.86
N THR A 82 0.52 0.39 -15.59
CA THR A 82 -0.57 0.05 -16.52
C THR A 82 -0.69 1.02 -17.70
N LEU A 83 0.01 2.16 -17.67
CA LEU A 83 0.05 3.12 -18.78
C LEU A 83 1.03 2.63 -19.85
N PRO A 84 0.56 2.28 -21.08
CA PRO A 84 1.39 1.59 -22.08
C PRO A 84 2.57 2.43 -22.60
N ARG A 85 2.52 3.76 -22.47
CA ARG A 85 3.61 4.66 -22.86
C ARG A 85 4.54 5.06 -21.71
N PHE A 86 4.16 4.79 -20.47
CA PHE A 86 4.95 5.21 -19.31
C PHE A 86 6.27 4.45 -19.23
N LEU A 87 6.21 3.11 -19.24
CA LEU A 87 7.38 2.23 -19.16
C LEU A 87 8.45 2.49 -20.24
N PRO A 88 8.11 2.62 -21.54
CA PRO A 88 9.11 2.92 -22.57
C PRO A 88 9.77 4.29 -22.41
N LEU A 89 9.02 5.29 -21.93
CA LEU A 89 9.52 6.67 -21.76
C LEU A 89 10.36 6.83 -20.50
N THR A 90 9.92 6.25 -19.37
CA THR A 90 10.59 6.42 -18.08
C THR A 90 11.59 5.30 -17.79
N GLY A 91 11.46 4.13 -18.42
CA GLY A 91 12.29 2.95 -18.22
C GLY A 91 13.79 3.23 -18.38
N PRO A 92 14.27 3.76 -19.52
CA PRO A 92 15.70 4.03 -19.73
C PRO A 92 16.30 5.02 -18.72
N VAL A 93 15.49 6.00 -18.29
CA VAL A 93 15.90 7.02 -17.30
C VAL A 93 15.91 6.43 -15.89
N ALA A 94 14.89 5.64 -15.55
CA ALA A 94 14.78 4.95 -14.28
C ALA A 94 15.92 3.95 -14.09
N MET A 95 16.22 3.15 -15.11
CA MET A 95 17.31 2.17 -15.08
C MET A 95 18.71 2.81 -14.95
N ARG A 96 18.88 4.05 -15.43
CA ARG A 96 20.14 4.80 -15.30
C ARG A 96 20.29 5.51 -13.95
N SER A 97 19.22 5.63 -13.16
CA SER A 97 19.24 6.32 -11.88
C SER A 97 19.34 5.32 -10.72
N ARG A 98 20.48 5.31 -10.03
CA ARG A 98 20.67 4.48 -8.82
C ARG A 98 19.62 4.75 -7.74
N ARG A 99 19.14 6.00 -7.63
CA ARG A 99 18.10 6.36 -6.66
C ARG A 99 16.74 5.76 -7.01
N LEU A 100 16.34 5.85 -8.29
CA LEU A 100 15.06 5.28 -8.74
C LEU A 100 15.07 3.75 -8.70
N MET A 101 16.20 3.12 -9.05
CA MET A 101 16.38 1.67 -8.91
C MET A 101 16.35 1.22 -7.45
N GLY A 102 16.99 1.97 -6.53
CA GLY A 102 16.93 1.68 -5.10
C GLY A 102 15.50 1.74 -4.55
N LEU A 103 14.74 2.77 -4.94
CA LEU A 103 13.33 2.88 -4.60
C LEU A 103 12.53 1.70 -5.17
N ALA A 104 12.71 1.35 -6.45
CA ALA A 104 12.00 0.24 -7.08
C ALA A 104 12.28 -1.10 -6.36
N VAL A 105 13.53 -1.38 -6.00
CA VAL A 105 13.89 -2.60 -5.25
C VAL A 105 13.28 -2.60 -3.86
N ARG A 106 13.32 -1.48 -3.12
CA ARG A 106 12.68 -1.38 -1.79
C ARG A 106 11.18 -1.58 -1.86
N VAL A 107 10.56 -0.97 -2.86
CA VAL A 107 9.13 -1.11 -3.13
C VAL A 107 8.77 -2.56 -3.52
N MET A 108 9.60 -3.23 -4.33
CA MET A 108 9.41 -4.64 -4.66
C MET A 108 9.67 -5.59 -3.48
N GLY A 109 10.58 -5.23 -2.57
CA GLY A 109 10.96 -6.04 -1.40
C GLY A 109 10.23 -5.69 -0.11
N ASN A 110 9.16 -4.90 -0.16
CA ASN A 110 8.42 -4.44 1.04
C ASN A 110 9.27 -3.68 2.08
N LEU A 111 10.34 -3.01 1.65
CA LEU A 111 11.26 -2.23 2.48
C LEU A 111 11.10 -0.71 2.27
N VAL A 112 9.90 -0.26 1.94
CA VAL A 112 9.64 1.18 1.69
C VAL A 112 9.87 1.96 2.98
N THR A 113 10.80 2.92 2.94
CA THR A 113 11.10 3.79 4.07
C THR A 113 10.24 5.06 4.05
N ASP A 114 10.14 5.76 5.19
CA ASP A 114 9.37 7.01 5.27
C ASP A 114 9.87 8.09 4.30
N GLU A 115 11.19 8.15 4.08
CA GLU A 115 11.83 9.10 3.16
C GLU A 115 11.40 8.86 1.70
N ASP A 116 11.29 7.59 1.31
CA ASP A 116 10.86 7.16 -0.01
C ASP A 116 9.39 7.55 -0.29
N ALA A 117 8.53 7.36 0.71
CA ALA A 117 7.11 7.73 0.63
C ALA A 117 6.91 9.24 0.52
N ASP A 118 7.68 10.02 1.28
CA ASP A 118 7.64 11.48 1.25
C ASP A 118 8.10 12.05 -0.09
N TRP A 119 9.14 11.47 -0.68
CA TRP A 119 9.63 11.88 -1.99
C TRP A 119 8.60 11.58 -3.07
N VAL A 120 8.01 10.38 -3.08
CA VAL A 120 6.93 10.02 -4.00
C VAL A 120 5.74 10.96 -3.80
N ALA A 121 5.33 11.23 -2.57
CA ALA A 121 4.25 12.17 -2.27
C ALA A 121 4.56 13.60 -2.73
N LYS A 122 5.82 14.06 -2.65
CA LYS A 122 6.26 15.36 -3.18
C LYS A 122 6.20 15.39 -4.70
N VAL A 123 6.72 14.38 -5.38
CA VAL A 123 6.67 14.23 -6.84
C VAL A 123 5.21 14.23 -7.33
N TRP A 124 4.34 13.46 -6.66
CA TRP A 124 2.91 13.43 -6.97
C TRP A 124 2.21 14.75 -6.66
N ARG A 125 2.57 15.47 -5.60
CA ARG A 125 2.01 16.80 -5.32
C ARG A 125 2.48 17.84 -6.35
N SER A 126 3.73 17.75 -6.80
CA SER A 126 4.23 18.61 -7.88
C SER A 126 3.61 18.27 -9.24
N ALA A 127 3.39 16.99 -9.55
CA ALA A 127 2.66 16.56 -10.74
C ALA A 127 1.15 16.88 -10.63
N GLY A 128 0.61 16.81 -9.41
CA GLY A 128 -0.78 17.06 -9.05
C GLY A 128 -1.16 18.53 -8.93
N TYR A 129 -0.22 19.47 -9.01
CA TYR A 129 -0.55 20.89 -9.20
C TYR A 129 -1.30 21.13 -10.53
N GLY A 130 -1.24 20.17 -11.47
CA GLY A 130 -2.11 20.12 -12.66
C GLY A 130 -3.37 19.23 -12.54
N SER A 131 -3.56 18.46 -11.46
CA SER A 131 -4.64 17.47 -11.33
C SER A 131 -5.26 17.48 -9.92
N ARG A 132 -5.99 18.54 -9.61
CA ARG A 132 -6.84 18.67 -8.41
C ARG A 132 -8.16 17.87 -8.49
N ILE A 133 -8.32 16.94 -9.43
CA ILE A 133 -9.63 16.34 -9.75
C ILE A 133 -9.84 14.92 -9.16
N LEU A 134 -8.81 14.25 -8.62
CA LEU A 134 -8.93 12.81 -8.30
C LEU A 134 -8.90 12.41 -6.82
N ASP A 135 -8.98 13.34 -5.87
CA ASP A 135 -8.96 13.00 -4.43
C ASP A 135 -10.34 13.12 -3.78
N ARG A 136 -11.02 11.97 -3.57
CA ARG A 136 -12.21 11.94 -2.71
C ARG A 136 -12.46 10.66 -1.89
N ARG A 137 -11.52 9.70 -1.79
CA ARG A 137 -11.71 8.55 -0.87
C ARG A 137 -10.48 8.29 -0.01
N LYS A 138 -10.69 8.43 1.30
CA LYS A 138 -9.76 8.00 2.35
C LYS A 138 -9.67 6.46 2.37
N PRO A 139 -8.48 5.86 2.54
CA PRO A 139 -8.35 4.44 2.84
C PRO A 139 -8.96 4.10 4.21
N PHE A 140 -9.55 2.91 4.34
CA PHE A 140 -10.11 2.34 5.59
C PHE A 140 -11.24 3.13 6.28
N SER A 141 -12.17 3.70 5.50
CA SER A 141 -13.47 4.18 6.01
C SER A 141 -14.53 3.10 5.99
#